data_AF-A0A7Y5VYH5-F1
#
_entry.id   AF-A0A7Y5VYH5-F1
#
_cell.length_a   1.000
_cell.length_b   1.000
_cell.length_c   1.000
_cell.angle_alpha   90.00
_cell.angle_beta   90.00
_cell.angle_gamma   90.00
#
_symmetry.space_group_name_H-M   'P 1'
#
loop_
_entity.id
_entity.type
_entity.pdbx_description
1 polymer ?
#
loop_
_entity_poly.entity_id
_entity_poly.type
_entity_poly.pdbx_seq_one_letter_code
_entity_poly.pdbx_strand_id
1 'polypeptide(L)'
;MLIDGRFTIKGAGTQENPYVLPWELLTSAEEVYKPQQGKKELPGRIMMFDGKFVRIAGYVAYPMFVEQPRELLSMLNQWDGCCIGIPPTPYDAIEVKLAKVATANERLATYGTIEGKLGVKPYLAGDWLVGLYLMEDAKLSVKEYNVGS
;
A
#
# COMPACT_ATOMS: atom_id res chain seq x y z
N MET A 1 9.54 9.67 -14.64
CA MET A 1 9.78 11.01 -14.08
C MET A 1 10.67 10.91 -12.85
N LEU A 2 11.45 11.95 -12.56
CA LEU A 2 12.24 12.06 -11.33
C LEU A 2 11.57 13.07 -10.41
N ILE A 3 11.21 12.67 -9.19
CA ILE A 3 10.57 13.54 -8.19
C ILE A 3 11.62 13.89 -7.13
N ASP A 4 11.70 15.19 -6.82
CA ASP A 4 12.61 15.77 -5.82
C ASP A 4 14.08 15.38 -6.00
N GLY A 5 14.49 15.05 -7.24
CA GLY A 5 15.83 14.54 -7.54
C GLY A 5 16.15 13.16 -6.94
N ARG A 6 15.19 12.50 -6.27
CA ARG A 6 15.39 11.30 -5.43
C ARG A 6 14.63 10.08 -5.95
N PHE A 7 13.37 10.25 -6.35
CA PHE A 7 12.48 9.12 -6.62
C PHE A 7 12.21 8.99 -8.11
N THR A 8 12.67 7.87 -8.70
CA THR A 8 12.41 7.58 -10.11
C THR A 8 11.11 6.80 -10.25
N ILE A 9 10.10 7.44 -10.85
CA ILE A 9 8.78 6.86 -11.05
C ILE A 9 8.57 6.54 -12.53
N LYS A 10 8.13 5.32 -12.81
CA LYS A 10 7.74 4.85 -14.16
C LYS A 10 6.21 4.82 -14.27
N GLY A 11 5.70 4.82 -15.50
CA GLY A 11 4.27 4.77 -15.78
C GLY A 11 3.62 6.13 -16.02
N ALA A 12 2.30 6.13 -16.23
CA ALA A 12 1.49 7.30 -16.55
C ALA A 12 0.31 7.53 -15.58
N GLY A 13 0.11 6.63 -14.62
CA GLY A 13 -0.96 6.73 -13.62
C GLY A 13 -2.34 6.30 -14.13
N THR A 14 -2.39 5.58 -15.25
CA THR A 14 -3.61 4.98 -15.81
C THR A 14 -3.68 3.50 -15.46
N GLN A 15 -4.85 2.89 -15.62
CA GLN A 15 -5.04 1.47 -15.32
C GLN A 15 -4.13 0.57 -16.16
N GLU A 16 -3.90 0.93 -17.42
CA GLU A 16 -3.04 0.19 -18.37
C GLU A 16 -1.55 0.46 -18.14
N ASN A 17 -1.22 1.59 -17.54
CA ASN A 17 0.16 2.03 -17.33
C ASN A 17 0.29 2.71 -15.95
N PRO A 18 0.13 1.95 -14.85
CA PRO A 18 0.11 2.50 -13.50
C PRO A 18 1.46 3.08 -13.12
N TYR A 19 1.47 4.05 -12.22
CA TYR A 19 2.72 4.53 -11.65
C TYR A 19 3.37 3.46 -10.79
N VAL A 20 4.63 3.12 -11.06
CA VAL A 20 5.39 2.17 -10.23
C VAL A 20 6.02 2.94 -9.08
N LEU A 21 5.49 2.76 -7.87
CA LEU A 21 5.91 3.50 -6.69
C LEU A 21 6.88 2.67 -5.84
N PRO A 22 8.05 3.22 -5.48
CA PRO A 22 8.90 2.65 -4.45
C PRO A 22 8.33 2.98 -3.06
N TRP A 23 8.55 2.12 -2.06
CA TRP A 23 8.08 2.39 -0.70
C TRP A 23 8.75 3.60 -0.07
N GLU A 24 10.00 3.87 -0.42
CA GLU A 24 10.78 5.03 0.04
C GLU A 24 10.10 6.36 -0.31
N LEU A 25 9.33 6.39 -1.41
CA LEU A 25 8.50 7.54 -1.72
C LEU A 25 7.36 7.65 -0.70
N LEU A 26 6.57 6.59 -0.48
CA LEU A 26 5.41 6.64 0.44
C LEU A 26 5.82 6.94 1.89
N THR A 27 6.92 6.34 2.36
CA THR A 27 7.42 6.58 3.71
C THR A 27 7.99 7.98 3.89
N SER A 28 8.45 8.63 2.81
CA SER A 28 8.89 10.03 2.87
C SER A 28 7.79 11.01 3.30
N ALA A 29 6.53 10.59 3.32
CA ALA A 29 5.44 11.40 3.89
C ALA A 29 5.71 11.78 5.36
N GLU A 30 6.35 10.90 6.12
CA GLU A 30 6.71 11.16 7.52
C GLU A 30 7.67 12.35 7.66
N GLU A 31 8.47 12.69 6.63
CA GLU A 31 9.37 13.85 6.68
C GLU A 31 8.60 15.17 6.92
N VAL A 32 7.35 15.24 6.44
CA VAL A 32 6.55 16.48 6.39
C VAL A 32 5.26 16.36 7.20
N TYR A 33 4.49 15.31 7.00
CA TYR A 33 3.20 15.10 7.64
C TYR A 33 3.40 14.41 9.00
N LYS A 34 3.26 15.16 10.09
CA LYS A 34 3.36 14.69 11.49
C LYS A 34 2.23 15.31 12.34
N PRO A 35 1.00 14.76 12.29
CA PRO A 35 -0.17 15.35 12.94
C PRO A 35 -0.02 15.62 14.43
N GLN A 36 0.65 14.72 15.17
CA GLN A 36 0.95 14.86 16.60
C GLN A 36 1.84 16.06 16.93
N GLN A 37 2.57 16.58 15.94
CA GLN A 37 3.42 17.76 16.07
C GLN A 37 2.77 19.00 15.45
N GLY A 38 1.47 18.92 15.11
CA GLY A 38 0.74 19.99 14.41
C GLY A 38 1.08 20.12 12.92
N LYS A 39 1.99 19.30 12.38
CA LYS A 39 2.36 19.32 10.96
C LYS A 39 1.36 18.51 10.15
N LYS A 40 0.33 19.17 9.63
CA LYS A 40 -0.79 18.52 8.93
C LYS A 40 -0.81 18.76 7.42
N GLU A 41 0.28 19.31 6.86
CA GLU A 41 0.43 19.49 5.42
C GLU A 41 0.88 18.18 4.76
N LEU A 42 0.10 17.70 3.79
CA LEU A 42 0.47 16.52 3.01
C LEU A 42 1.49 16.91 1.93
N PRO A 43 2.61 16.18 1.78
CA PRO A 43 3.64 16.55 0.83
C PRO A 43 3.16 16.37 -0.62
N GLY A 44 3.39 17.40 -1.45
CA GLY A 44 2.99 17.41 -2.86
C GLY A 44 3.52 16.22 -3.68
N ARG A 45 4.73 15.74 -3.35
CA ARG A 45 5.33 14.53 -3.94
C ARG A 45 4.49 13.26 -3.76
N ILE A 46 3.62 13.22 -2.75
CA ILE A 46 2.69 12.11 -2.49
C ILE A 46 1.32 12.42 -3.07
N MET A 47 0.83 13.65 -2.85
CA MET A 47 -0.49 14.07 -3.29
C MET A 47 -0.70 13.98 -4.81
N MET A 48 0.36 14.08 -5.61
CA MET A 48 0.25 13.91 -7.07
C MET A 48 -0.20 12.50 -7.51
N PHE A 49 -0.11 11.51 -6.62
CA PHE A 49 -0.56 10.14 -6.86
C PHE A 49 -1.97 9.86 -6.35
N ASP A 50 -2.59 10.82 -5.64
CA ASP A 50 -3.97 10.69 -5.18
C ASP A 50 -4.92 10.53 -6.37
N GLY A 51 -5.76 9.50 -6.29
CA GLY A 51 -6.70 9.10 -7.34
C GLY A 51 -6.06 8.52 -8.60
N LYS A 52 -4.75 8.26 -8.63
CA LYS A 52 -4.07 7.64 -9.78
C LYS A 52 -3.96 6.13 -9.63
N PHE A 53 -3.83 5.43 -10.74
CA PHE A 53 -3.49 4.01 -10.72
C PHE A 53 -2.00 3.85 -10.42
N VAL A 54 -1.70 3.04 -9.42
CA VAL A 54 -0.34 2.77 -8.96
C VAL A 54 -0.09 1.26 -8.89
N ARG A 55 1.17 0.89 -8.96
CA ARG A 55 1.71 -0.45 -8.79
C ARG A 55 2.77 -0.40 -7.70
N ILE A 56 2.64 -1.26 -6.70
CA ILE A 56 3.62 -1.38 -5.61
C ILE A 56 3.82 -2.85 -5.24
N ALA A 57 5.08 -3.24 -5.05
CA ALA A 57 5.44 -4.57 -4.58
C ALA A 57 5.77 -4.52 -3.10
N GLY A 58 5.26 -5.47 -2.32
CA GLY A 58 5.44 -5.47 -0.87
C GLY A 58 4.90 -6.72 -0.23
N TYR A 59 5.05 -6.79 1.09
CA TYR A 59 4.41 -7.82 1.89
C TYR A 59 2.91 -7.60 1.92
N VAL A 60 2.16 -8.68 2.04
CA VAL A 60 0.69 -8.63 2.16
C VAL A 60 0.22 -9.49 3.32
N ALA A 61 -0.82 -9.04 4.00
CA ALA A 61 -1.49 -9.80 5.05
C ALA A 61 -3.00 -9.66 4.92
N TYR A 62 -3.70 -10.79 5.04
CA TYR A 62 -5.15 -10.83 5.07
C TYR A 62 -5.66 -10.83 6.50
N PRO A 63 -6.85 -10.27 6.76
CA PRO A 63 -7.55 -10.49 8.03
C PRO A 63 -7.78 -12.00 8.26
N MET A 64 -7.37 -12.52 9.42
CA MET A 64 -7.33 -13.97 9.69
C MET A 64 -8.71 -14.67 9.71
N PHE A 65 -9.81 -13.93 9.89
CA PHE A 65 -11.15 -14.51 10.15
C PHE A 65 -12.19 -14.17 9.08
N VAL A 66 -11.76 -13.95 7.83
CA VAL A 66 -12.68 -13.60 6.73
C VAL A 66 -12.69 -14.70 5.66
N GLU A 67 -13.85 -15.32 5.44
CA GLU A 67 -14.01 -16.41 4.47
C GLU A 67 -13.88 -15.98 3.00
N GLN A 68 -14.19 -14.72 2.69
CA GLN A 68 -14.12 -14.15 1.35
C GLN A 68 -13.47 -12.77 1.40
N PRO A 69 -12.17 -12.70 1.72
CA PRO A 69 -11.53 -11.43 1.94
C PRO A 69 -11.45 -10.66 0.63
N ARG A 70 -11.93 -9.42 0.69
CA ARG A 70 -11.73 -8.38 -0.32
C ARG A 70 -10.83 -7.28 0.19
N GLU A 71 -10.27 -7.45 1.38
CA GLU A 71 -9.41 -6.49 2.05
C GLU A 71 -8.13 -7.18 2.46
N LEU A 72 -7.01 -6.48 2.31
CA LEU A 72 -5.70 -6.88 2.78
C LEU A 72 -4.89 -5.64 3.14
N LEU A 73 -3.83 -5.83 3.92
CA LEU A 73 -2.82 -4.81 4.16
C LEU A 73 -1.62 -5.06 3.24
N SER A 74 -1.18 -4.05 2.50
CA SER A 74 0.09 -4.08 1.77
C SER A 74 1.12 -3.26 2.51
N MET A 75 2.33 -3.78 2.70
CA MET A 75 3.31 -3.24 3.64
C MET A 75 4.73 -3.28 3.08
N LEU A 76 5.57 -2.34 3.53
CA LEU A 76 7.01 -2.35 3.25
C LEU A 76 7.71 -3.56 3.90
N ASN A 77 7.43 -3.81 5.17
CA ASN A 77 8.04 -4.88 5.96
C ASN A 77 7.04 -6.00 6.24
N GLN A 78 7.54 -7.21 6.44
CA GLN A 78 6.68 -8.34 6.79
C GLN A 78 6.08 -8.13 8.18
N TRP A 79 4.76 -8.25 8.27
CA TRP A 79 4.04 -8.33 9.53
C TRP A 79 2.81 -9.23 9.35
N ASP A 80 2.57 -10.14 10.29
CA ASP A 80 1.49 -11.15 10.18
C ASP A 80 0.29 -10.84 11.08
N GLY A 81 0.29 -9.72 11.79
CA GLY A 81 -0.79 -9.34 12.68
C GLY A 81 -0.72 -9.94 14.09
N CYS A 82 0.23 -10.85 14.38
CA CYS A 82 0.28 -11.57 15.64
C CYS A 82 1.69 -11.63 16.26
N CYS A 83 2.66 -12.21 15.55
CA CYS A 83 3.95 -12.63 16.14
C CYS A 83 5.16 -12.33 15.26
N ILE A 84 4.97 -12.13 13.95
CA ILE A 84 6.07 -11.88 13.01
C ILE A 84 6.10 -10.39 12.68
N GLY A 85 7.29 -9.79 12.83
CA GLY A 85 7.59 -8.43 12.39
C GLY A 85 7.16 -7.34 13.37
N ILE A 86 7.50 -6.10 13.01
CA ILE A 86 7.05 -4.90 13.71
C ILE A 86 5.76 -4.44 13.02
N PRO A 87 4.69 -4.11 13.78
CA PRO A 87 3.48 -3.55 13.18
C PRO A 87 3.83 -2.36 12.29
N PRO A 88 3.28 -2.28 11.07
CA PRO A 88 3.58 -1.17 10.20
C PRO A 88 3.01 0.12 10.79
N THR A 89 3.65 1.22 10.45
CA THR A 89 3.12 2.57 10.62
C THR A 89 2.12 2.89 9.51
N PRO A 90 1.32 3.95 9.66
CA PRO A 90 0.49 4.45 8.57
C PRO A 90 1.29 4.88 7.33
N TYR A 91 2.60 5.17 7.44
CA TYR A 91 3.43 5.63 6.33
C TYR A 91 3.98 4.49 5.47
N ASP A 92 4.07 3.28 6.02
CA ASP A 92 4.62 2.08 5.35
C ASP A 92 3.60 0.95 5.22
N ALA A 93 2.30 1.30 5.29
CA ALA A 93 1.18 0.43 4.98
C ALA A 93 0.13 1.10 4.08
N ILE A 94 -0.52 0.27 3.27
CA ILE A 94 -1.66 0.64 2.44
C ILE A 94 -2.80 -0.32 2.75
N GLU A 95 -3.94 0.22 3.14
CA GLU A 95 -5.19 -0.54 3.25
C GLU A 95 -5.74 -0.78 1.85
N VAL A 96 -5.82 -2.05 1.42
CA VAL A 96 -6.15 -2.42 0.05
C VAL A 96 -7.51 -3.08 0.00
N LYS A 97 -8.38 -2.58 -0.88
CA LYS A 97 -9.66 -3.19 -1.26
C LYS A 97 -9.57 -3.80 -2.66
N LEU A 98 -9.62 -5.12 -2.73
CA LEU A 98 -9.57 -5.90 -3.95
C LEU A 98 -10.86 -5.79 -4.76
N ALA A 99 -10.71 -5.63 -6.08
CA ALA A 99 -11.82 -5.63 -7.02
C ALA A 99 -12.59 -6.97 -7.01
N LYS A 100 -11.90 -8.07 -6.72
CA LYS A 100 -12.47 -9.43 -6.63
C LYS A 100 -12.10 -10.09 -5.29
N VAL A 101 -12.86 -11.11 -4.91
CA VAL A 101 -12.51 -11.95 -3.75
C VAL A 101 -11.17 -12.64 -4.00
N ALA A 102 -10.29 -12.64 -3.01
CA ALA A 102 -9.01 -13.33 -3.11
C ALA A 102 -9.20 -14.85 -3.26
N THR A 103 -8.48 -15.42 -4.21
CA THR A 103 -8.36 -16.86 -4.45
C THR A 103 -7.62 -17.55 -3.30
N ALA A 104 -7.68 -18.89 -3.24
CA ALA A 104 -6.98 -19.66 -2.21
C ALA A 104 -5.46 -19.42 -2.22
N ASN A 105 -4.84 -19.37 -3.42
CA ASN A 105 -3.41 -19.11 -3.55
C ASN A 105 -3.03 -17.70 -3.11
N GLU A 106 -3.83 -16.70 -3.47
CA GLU A 106 -3.62 -15.31 -3.05
C GLU A 106 -3.68 -15.16 -1.52
N ARG A 107 -4.57 -15.88 -0.84
CA ARG A 107 -4.70 -15.85 0.63
C ARG A 107 -3.48 -16.39 1.37
N LEU A 108 -2.73 -17.30 0.74
CA LEU A 108 -1.51 -17.88 1.31
C LEU A 108 -0.27 -17.03 1.00
N ALA A 109 -0.40 -16.02 0.15
CA ALA A 109 0.72 -15.18 -0.21
C ALA A 109 1.08 -14.22 0.92
N THR A 110 2.38 -14.11 1.19
CA THR A 110 2.95 -13.14 2.13
C THR A 110 3.61 -11.96 1.43
N TYR A 111 3.79 -12.05 0.11
CA TYR A 111 4.40 -11.02 -0.72
C TYR A 111 3.76 -11.02 -2.11
N GLY A 112 3.61 -9.84 -2.70
CA GLY A 112 3.09 -9.71 -4.04
C GLY A 112 3.18 -8.30 -4.58
N THR A 113 2.61 -8.09 -5.76
CA THR A 113 2.44 -6.77 -6.37
C THR A 113 0.97 -6.41 -6.37
N ILE A 114 0.63 -5.27 -5.77
CA ILE A 114 -0.71 -4.70 -5.80
C ILE A 114 -0.75 -3.61 -6.88
N GLU A 115 -1.79 -3.65 -7.70
CA GLU A 115 -2.15 -2.58 -8.64
C GLU A 115 -3.55 -2.08 -8.35
N GLY A 116 -3.76 -0.77 -8.27
CA GLY A 116 -5.07 -0.20 -7.98
C GLY A 116 -5.05 1.31 -7.92
N LYS A 117 -6.20 1.92 -7.63
CA LYS A 117 -6.32 3.38 -7.50
C LYS A 117 -5.92 3.80 -6.09
N LEU A 118 -4.82 4.54 -5.97
CA LEU A 118 -4.34 5.03 -4.69
C LEU A 118 -5.21 6.20 -4.20
N GLY A 119 -5.51 6.21 -2.91
CA GLY A 119 -6.08 7.33 -2.18
C GLY A 119 -5.12 7.76 -1.06
N VAL A 120 -4.80 9.05 -1.01
CA VAL A 120 -4.02 9.65 0.08
C VAL A 120 -5.02 10.31 1.03
N LYS A 121 -5.49 9.54 2.02
CA LYS A 121 -6.60 9.92 2.91
C LYS A 121 -6.19 9.69 4.36
N PRO A 122 -5.62 10.69 5.04
CA PRO A 122 -5.27 10.55 6.45
C PRO A 122 -6.50 10.28 7.30
N TYR A 123 -6.43 9.23 8.11
CA TYR A 123 -7.40 8.91 9.13
C TYR A 123 -6.79 9.16 10.50
N LEU A 124 -7.35 10.11 11.24
CA LEU A 124 -6.88 10.53 12.55
C LEU A 124 -7.85 10.12 13.66
N ALA A 125 -7.33 9.51 14.72
CA ALA A 125 -8.01 9.38 16.00
C ALA A 125 -7.46 10.44 16.95
N GLY A 126 -8.11 11.60 17.01
CA GLY A 126 -7.53 12.80 17.62
C GLY A 126 -6.37 13.34 16.77
N ASP A 127 -5.16 13.42 17.34
CA ASP A 127 -3.93 13.75 16.58
C ASP A 127 -3.10 12.50 16.23
N TRP A 128 -3.57 11.30 16.59
CA TRP A 128 -2.90 10.05 16.24
C TRP A 128 -3.25 9.64 14.80
N LEU A 129 -2.24 9.50 13.94
CA LEU A 129 -2.42 8.98 12.59
C LEU A 129 -2.62 7.46 12.66
N VAL A 130 -3.77 6.99 12.20
CA VAL A 130 -4.15 5.58 12.21
C VAL A 130 -3.97 4.95 10.82
N GLY A 131 -4.29 5.70 9.77
CA GLY A 131 -4.14 5.27 8.37
C GLY A 131 -3.83 6.47 7.49
N LEU A 132 -3.16 6.24 6.36
CA LEU A 132 -2.79 7.31 5.42
C LEU A 132 -3.10 6.95 3.98
N TYR A 133 -2.85 5.70 3.61
CA TYR A 133 -3.00 5.23 2.24
C TYR A 133 -4.08 4.17 2.15
N LEU A 134 -4.97 4.38 1.19
CA LEU A 134 -5.99 3.43 0.77
C LEU A 134 -5.74 3.06 -0.69
N MET A 135 -6.08 1.85 -1.09
CA MET A 135 -6.10 1.47 -2.50
C MET A 135 -7.39 0.75 -2.84
N GLU A 136 -8.08 1.24 -3.85
CA GLU A 136 -9.36 0.68 -4.32
C GLU A 136 -9.22 0.06 -5.72
N ASP A 137 -10.22 -0.73 -6.11
CA ASP A 137 -10.25 -1.48 -7.37
C ASP A 137 -8.98 -2.30 -7.61
N ALA A 138 -8.43 -2.83 -6.52
CA ALA A 138 -7.10 -3.39 -6.54
C ALA A 138 -7.06 -4.83 -7.07
N LYS A 139 -5.94 -5.18 -7.68
CA LYS A 139 -5.58 -6.53 -8.11
C LYS A 139 -4.25 -6.90 -7.45
N LEU A 140 -4.23 -8.05 -6.80
CA LEU A 140 -3.00 -8.68 -6.34
C LEU A 140 -2.45 -9.59 -7.44
N SER A 141 -1.13 -9.55 -7.63
CA SER A 141 -0.39 -10.52 -8.44
C SER A 141 0.67 -11.17 -7.58
N VAL A 142 0.60 -12.49 -7.42
CA VAL A 142 1.54 -13.31 -6.64
C VAL A 142 2.38 -14.14 -7.61
N LYS A 143 3.63 -14.45 -7.25
CA LYS A 143 4.39 -15.46 -7.99
C LYS A 143 3.83 -16.83 -7.62
N GLU A 144 3.33 -17.57 -8.60
CA GLU A 144 2.98 -18.98 -8.40
C GLU A 144 4.26 -19.76 -8.12
N TYR A 145 4.37 -20.32 -6.91
CA TYR A 145 5.29 -21.42 -6.68
C TYR A 145 4.61 -22.68 -7.19
N ASN A 146 5.00 -23.15 -8.37
CA ASN A 146 4.67 -24.49 -8.83
C ASN A 146 5.24 -25.48 -7.81
N VAL A 147 4.40 -25.97 -6.89
CA VAL A 147 4.71 -27.17 -6.14
C VAL A 147 4.56 -28.30 -7.16
N GLY A 148 5.70 -28.82 -7.61
CA GLY A 148 5.76 -29.85 -8.66
C GLY A 148 4.79 -31.00 -8.36
N SER A 149 4.03 -31.35 -9.40
CA SER A 149 3.23 -32.58 -9.52
C SER A 149 4.06 -33.84 -9.34
#